data_AF-A0A4P9Y0Z3-F1
#
_entry.id   AF-A0A4P9Y0Z3-F1
#
_cell.length_a   1.000
_cell.length_b   1.000
_cell.length_c   1.000
_cell.angle_alpha   90.00
_cell.angle_beta   90.00
_cell.angle_gamma   90.00
#
_symmetry.space_group_name_H-M   'P 1'
#
loop_
_entity.id
_entity.type
_entity.pdbx_description
1 polymer ?
#
loop_
_entity_poly.entity_id
_entity_poly.type
_entity_poly.pdbx_seq_one_letter_code
_entity_poly.pdbx_strand_id
1 'polypeptide(L)'
;MPSILILVTPRIDAAARKALIVLSSNVDFCLALRRRLPFLSSSQTSTETQDASEPHGIPFELLEDLSKHMLAWERGNGQLTKGNSDYFLHELLRGSRIFSPKSPALTERSEELSARLDRIQTINANAEYTQMVQGILPHENESIADIRSTNQQLAAILNVFFSVMAVATAVYWVSATITSDVAIRVLLSLTGALIILSAEVWFFVRYETRRGYRPVGSGDPSPSTNAMMSPSIQAFVR
;
A
#
# COMPACT_ATOMS: atom_id res chain seq x y z
N MET A 1 0.74 6.10 -28.35
CA MET A 1 0.28 5.34 -27.17
C MET A 1 -0.12 3.96 -27.66
N PRO A 2 0.46 2.85 -27.15
CA PRO A 2 0.07 1.51 -27.59
C PRO A 2 -1.38 1.24 -27.15
N SER A 3 -2.27 1.10 -28.12
CA SER A 3 -3.69 0.79 -27.87
C SER A 3 -3.77 -0.63 -27.29
N ILE A 4 -4.18 -0.74 -26.02
CA ILE A 4 -4.39 -2.02 -25.37
C ILE A 4 -5.56 -2.72 -26.05
N LEU A 5 -5.30 -3.89 -26.63
CA LEU A 5 -6.28 -4.71 -27.35
C LEU A 5 -6.83 -5.77 -26.39
N ILE A 6 -8.15 -5.80 -26.26
CA ILE A 6 -8.85 -6.73 -25.36
C ILE A 6 -9.60 -7.78 -26.18
N LEU A 7 -9.44 -9.04 -25.81
CA LEU A 7 -10.19 -10.15 -26.41
C LEU A 7 -11.66 -10.11 -25.99
N VAL A 8 -12.53 -10.30 -26.98
CA VAL A 8 -13.96 -10.00 -26.86
C VAL A 8 -14.67 -11.20 -26.24
N THR A 9 -15.40 -10.94 -25.15
CA THR A 9 -16.18 -11.95 -24.44
C THR A 9 -17.64 -11.92 -24.90
N PRO A 10 -18.40 -13.02 -24.73
CA PRO A 10 -19.83 -13.05 -25.03
C PRO A 10 -20.64 -12.00 -24.26
N ARG A 11 -20.16 -11.55 -23.10
CA ARG A 11 -20.79 -10.46 -22.33
C ARG A 11 -20.64 -9.11 -23.02
N ILE A 12 -19.46 -8.84 -23.60
CA ILE A 12 -19.21 -7.61 -24.38
C ILE A 12 -20.07 -7.59 -25.65
N ASP A 13 -20.23 -8.73 -26.34
CA ASP A 13 -21.11 -8.81 -27.52
C ASP A 13 -22.59 -8.57 -27.15
N ALA A 14 -23.06 -9.19 -26.07
CA ALA A 14 -24.43 -8.99 -25.58
C ALA A 14 -24.70 -7.52 -25.19
N ALA A 15 -23.75 -6.87 -24.51
CA ALA A 15 -23.84 -5.46 -24.16
C ALA A 15 -23.78 -4.54 -25.39
N ALA A 16 -22.92 -4.84 -26.37
CA ALA A 16 -22.80 -4.09 -27.62
C ALA A 16 -24.07 -4.17 -28.48
N ARG A 17 -24.69 -5.35 -28.59
CA ARG A 17 -25.98 -5.52 -29.30
C ARG A 17 -27.11 -4.76 -28.63
N LYS A 18 -27.18 -4.80 -27.30
CA LYS A 18 -28.14 -4.00 -26.53
C LYS A 18 -27.89 -2.51 -26.73
N ALA A 19 -26.64 -2.07 -26.69
CA ALA A 19 -26.27 -0.68 -26.94
C ALA A 19 -26.69 -0.20 -28.34
N LEU A 20 -26.57 -1.02 -29.39
CA LEU A 20 -27.03 -0.63 -30.73
C LEU A 20 -28.55 -0.42 -30.83
N ILE A 21 -29.33 -1.19 -30.07
CA ILE A 21 -30.80 -1.07 -30.06
C ILE A 21 -31.21 0.16 -29.26
N VAL A 22 -30.53 0.39 -28.15
CA VAL A 22 -30.91 1.37 -27.12
C VAL A 22 -30.36 2.76 -27.39
N LEU A 23 -29.14 2.84 -27.91
CA LEU A 23 -28.34 4.06 -27.98
C LEU A 23 -28.37 4.68 -29.39
N SER A 24 -29.55 4.69 -30.02
CA SER A 24 -29.75 5.22 -31.39
C SER A 24 -29.48 6.73 -31.53
N SER A 25 -29.26 7.44 -30.42
CA SER A 25 -29.00 8.88 -30.37
C SER A 25 -27.55 9.26 -30.71
N ASN A 26 -26.59 8.34 -30.58
CA ASN A 26 -25.18 8.61 -30.88
C ASN A 26 -24.73 7.82 -32.11
N VAL A 27 -24.93 8.42 -33.28
CA VAL A 27 -24.73 7.79 -34.60
C VAL A 27 -23.26 7.41 -34.82
N ASP A 28 -22.32 8.27 -34.40
CA ASP A 28 -20.89 8.04 -34.60
C ASP A 28 -20.37 6.86 -33.77
N PHE A 29 -20.79 6.78 -32.50
CA PHE A 29 -20.47 5.64 -31.64
C PHE A 29 -21.09 4.35 -32.16
N CYS A 30 -22.37 4.37 -32.56
CA CYS A 30 -23.04 3.21 -33.12
C CYS A 30 -22.42 2.75 -34.44
N LEU A 31 -21.94 3.67 -35.28
CA LEU A 31 -21.21 3.35 -36.51
C LEU A 31 -19.85 2.74 -36.21
N ALA A 32 -19.09 3.29 -35.26
CA ALA A 32 -17.81 2.75 -34.82
C ALA A 32 -17.97 1.34 -34.24
N LEU A 33 -18.99 1.13 -33.41
CA LEU A 33 -19.33 -0.15 -32.82
C LEU A 33 -19.80 -1.15 -33.91
N ARG A 34 -20.72 -0.75 -34.80
CA ARG A 34 -21.24 -1.57 -35.90
C ARG A 34 -20.18 -1.97 -36.91
N ARG A 35 -19.19 -1.09 -37.17
CA ARG A 35 -18.05 -1.40 -38.04
C ARG A 35 -17.15 -2.47 -37.44
N ARG A 36 -17.04 -2.54 -36.11
CA ARG A 36 -16.15 -3.47 -35.39
C ARG A 36 -16.84 -4.73 -34.89
N LEU A 37 -18.16 -4.71 -34.72
CA LEU A 37 -19.03 -5.85 -34.37
C LEU A 37 -18.94 -7.10 -35.27
N PRO A 38 -18.85 -7.02 -36.62
CA PRO A 38 -18.77 -8.21 -37.47
C PRO A 38 -17.48 -9.01 -37.25
N PHE A 39 -16.40 -8.34 -36.81
CA PHE A 39 -15.14 -8.99 -36.46
C PHE A 39 -15.19 -9.72 -35.09
N LEU A 40 -16.26 -9.56 -34.32
CA LEU A 40 -16.40 -10.14 -32.97
C LEU A 40 -16.95 -11.57 -32.97
N SER A 41 -17.65 -11.99 -34.04
CA SER A 41 -18.24 -13.33 -34.13
C SER A 41 -17.28 -14.41 -34.65
N SER A 42 -16.15 -14.04 -35.27
CA SER A 42 -15.20 -14.99 -35.86
C SER A 42 -14.09 -15.46 -34.93
N SER A 43 -13.91 -14.84 -33.75
CA SER A 43 -12.78 -15.16 -32.84
C SER A 43 -13.05 -16.28 -31.82
N GLN A 44 -14.24 -16.91 -31.82
CA GLN A 44 -14.54 -17.97 -30.84
C GLN A 44 -14.16 -19.39 -31.28
N THR A 45 -13.70 -19.61 -32.51
CA THR A 45 -13.33 -20.95 -32.97
C THR A 45 -11.96 -20.92 -33.62
N SER A 46 -10.91 -21.22 -32.85
CA SER A 46 -9.76 -22.07 -33.26
C SER A 46 -8.69 -22.06 -32.17
N THR A 47 -8.66 -23.15 -31.41
CA THR A 47 -7.47 -23.73 -30.81
C THR A 47 -6.38 -23.91 -31.88
N GLU A 48 -5.12 -23.64 -31.53
CA GLU A 48 -3.89 -24.06 -32.21
C GLU A 48 -3.75 -23.79 -33.73
N THR A 49 -2.91 -22.82 -34.10
CA THR A 49 -1.76 -22.95 -35.05
C THR A 49 -1.24 -21.54 -35.41
N GLN A 50 0.09 -21.42 -35.50
CA GLN A 50 0.85 -20.24 -35.90
C GLN A 50 0.47 -19.75 -37.32
N ASP A 51 0.24 -18.44 -37.50
CA ASP A 51 0.95 -17.59 -38.47
C ASP A 51 0.25 -16.23 -38.73
N ALA A 52 1.06 -15.17 -38.68
CA ALA A 52 0.99 -13.94 -39.50
C ALA A 52 -0.35 -13.23 -39.79
N SER A 53 -1.24 -13.03 -38.82
CA SER A 53 -2.32 -12.02 -38.95
C SER A 53 -2.65 -11.39 -37.61
N GLU A 54 -2.68 -10.05 -37.54
CA GLU A 54 -2.86 -9.29 -36.30
C GLU A 54 -4.10 -9.78 -35.52
N PRO A 55 -3.99 -10.20 -34.25
CA PRO A 55 -5.15 -10.57 -33.46
C PRO A 55 -5.95 -9.29 -33.12
N HIS A 56 -7.13 -9.18 -33.71
CA HIS A 56 -8.02 -8.01 -33.66
C HIS A 56 -8.77 -7.94 -32.31
N GLY A 57 -8.25 -7.16 -31.36
CA GLY A 57 -8.97 -6.80 -30.12
C GLY A 57 -9.73 -5.48 -30.24
N ILE A 58 -10.66 -5.22 -29.30
CA ILE A 58 -11.29 -3.89 -29.18
C ILE A 58 -10.35 -2.99 -28.37
N PRO A 59 -10.10 -1.73 -28.79
CA PRO A 59 -9.37 -0.77 -27.97
C PRO A 59 -10.13 -0.48 -26.68
N PHE A 60 -9.42 -0.42 -25.56
CA PHE A 60 -10.00 -0.15 -24.23
C PHE A 60 -10.89 1.11 -24.20
N GLU A 61 -10.53 2.15 -24.96
CA GLU A 61 -11.30 3.41 -25.05
C GLU A 61 -12.76 3.20 -25.49
N LEU A 62 -13.01 2.34 -26.49
CA LEU A 62 -14.37 2.06 -26.96
C LEU A 62 -15.20 1.28 -25.93
N LEU A 63 -14.54 0.44 -25.13
CA LEU A 63 -15.20 -0.31 -24.06
C LEU A 63 -15.54 0.59 -22.87
N GLU A 64 -14.66 1.54 -22.56
CA GLU A 64 -14.91 2.58 -21.58
C GLU A 64 -16.13 3.41 -21.99
N ASP A 65 -16.18 3.87 -23.23
CA ASP A 65 -17.32 4.63 -23.76
C ASP A 65 -18.61 3.81 -23.76
N LEU A 66 -18.58 2.54 -24.15
CA LEU A 66 -19.74 1.63 -24.06
C LEU A 66 -20.29 1.58 -22.62
N SER A 67 -19.41 1.37 -21.64
CA SER A 67 -19.80 1.26 -20.23
C SER A 67 -20.46 2.54 -19.72
N LYS A 68 -19.89 3.71 -20.04
CA LYS A 68 -20.43 5.02 -19.64
C LYS A 68 -21.82 5.26 -20.21
N HIS A 69 -22.03 4.97 -21.49
CA HIS A 69 -23.31 5.18 -22.15
C HIS A 69 -24.38 4.21 -21.64
N MET A 70 -24.04 2.96 -21.37
CA MET A 70 -24.98 1.98 -20.80
C MET A 70 -25.36 2.31 -19.36
N LEU A 71 -24.39 2.74 -18.54
CA LEU A 71 -24.64 3.21 -17.17
C LEU A 71 -25.53 4.48 -17.17
N ALA A 72 -25.31 5.40 -18.11
CA ALA A 72 -26.15 6.59 -18.25
C ALA A 72 -27.59 6.24 -18.63
N TRP A 73 -27.77 5.27 -19.52
CA TRP A 73 -29.10 4.77 -19.90
C TRP A 73 -29.82 4.07 -18.74
N GLU A 74 -29.16 3.17 -18.00
CA GLU A 74 -29.78 2.50 -16.85
C GLU A 74 -30.18 3.47 -15.74
N ARG A 75 -29.38 4.54 -15.54
CA ARG A 75 -29.69 5.61 -14.59
C ARG A 75 -30.96 6.37 -15.01
N GLY A 76 -31.14 6.62 -16.30
CA GLY A 76 -32.34 7.27 -16.84
C GLY A 76 -33.60 6.41 -16.72
N ASN A 77 -33.47 5.09 -16.79
CA ASN A 77 -34.58 4.15 -16.71
C ASN A 77 -34.89 3.65 -15.30
N GLY A 78 -34.18 4.14 -14.27
CA GLY A 78 -34.42 3.76 -12.87
C GLY A 78 -34.10 2.29 -12.54
N GLN A 79 -33.38 1.59 -13.42
CA GLN A 79 -33.10 0.16 -13.30
C GLN A 79 -31.78 -0.14 -12.56
N LEU A 80 -31.10 0.91 -12.08
CA LEU A 80 -29.87 0.81 -11.30
C LEU A 80 -30.17 0.17 -9.94
N THR A 81 -30.03 -1.15 -9.84
CA THR A 81 -30.09 -1.84 -8.54
C THR A 81 -28.88 -1.44 -7.72
N LYS A 82 -29.14 -0.79 -6.58
CA LYS A 82 -28.20 -0.23 -5.61
C LYS A 82 -26.87 -1.02 -5.51
N GLY A 83 -25.89 -0.64 -6.34
CA GLY A 83 -24.50 -1.13 -6.29
C GLY A 83 -24.08 -2.23 -7.26
N ASN A 84 -24.95 -2.78 -8.12
CA ASN A 84 -24.57 -3.94 -8.96
C ASN A 84 -25.17 -3.89 -10.38
N SER A 85 -24.60 -3.06 -11.25
CA SER A 85 -24.94 -3.03 -12.68
C SER A 85 -24.02 -4.00 -13.44
N ASP A 86 -24.61 -4.86 -14.27
CA ASP A 86 -23.86 -5.75 -15.18
C ASP A 86 -23.06 -4.98 -16.25
N TYR A 87 -23.28 -3.67 -16.37
CA TYR A 87 -22.61 -2.79 -17.33
C TYR A 87 -21.45 -1.99 -16.72
N PHE A 88 -21.09 -2.24 -15.46
CA PHE A 88 -19.84 -1.70 -14.92
C PHE A 88 -18.65 -2.22 -15.73
N LEU A 89 -17.66 -1.36 -15.93
CA LEU A 89 -16.48 -1.70 -16.72
C LEU A 89 -15.78 -2.98 -16.22
N HIS A 90 -15.67 -3.16 -14.90
CA HIS A 90 -15.05 -4.36 -14.31
C HIS A 90 -15.89 -5.64 -14.53
N GLU A 91 -17.22 -5.55 -14.64
CA GLU A 91 -18.10 -6.69 -14.96
C GLU A 91 -18.07 -7.04 -16.45
N LEU A 92 -18.00 -6.03 -17.33
CA LEU A 92 -17.80 -6.20 -18.77
C LEU A 92 -16.41 -6.78 -19.09
N LEU A 93 -15.40 -6.40 -18.32
CA LEU A 93 -14.04 -6.92 -18.41
C LEU A 93 -13.87 -8.29 -17.77
N ARG A 94 -14.86 -8.79 -17.02
CA ARG A 94 -14.77 -10.07 -16.32
C ARG A 94 -14.70 -11.21 -17.34
N GLY A 95 -13.54 -11.86 -17.40
CA GLY A 95 -13.24 -12.93 -18.35
C GLY A 95 -12.58 -12.46 -19.66
N SER A 96 -12.27 -11.17 -19.81
CA SER A 96 -11.47 -10.69 -20.93
C SER A 96 -9.98 -10.94 -20.69
N ARG A 97 -9.24 -11.23 -21.75
CA ARG A 97 -7.77 -11.38 -21.70
C ARG A 97 -7.15 -10.16 -22.37
N ILE A 98 -6.17 -9.57 -21.69
CA ILE A 98 -5.37 -8.46 -22.22
C ILE A 98 -4.35 -9.05 -23.18
N PHE A 99 -4.42 -8.67 -24.46
CA PHE A 99 -3.38 -9.04 -25.42
C PHE A 99 -2.23 -8.04 -25.27
N SER A 100 -1.15 -8.48 -24.64
CA SER A 100 0.14 -7.80 -24.75
C SER A 100 0.89 -8.40 -25.94
N PRO A 101 1.24 -7.63 -26.98
CA PRO A 101 2.05 -8.17 -28.06
C PRO A 101 3.35 -8.73 -27.47
N LYS A 102 3.75 -9.90 -27.98
CA LYS A 102 4.97 -10.60 -27.57
C LYS A 102 6.14 -9.63 -27.70
N SER A 103 6.86 -9.41 -26.60
CA SER A 103 8.07 -8.57 -26.56
C SER A 103 8.97 -8.92 -27.74
N PRO A 104 9.57 -7.94 -28.45
CA PRO A 104 10.52 -8.21 -29.52
C PRO A 104 11.58 -9.20 -29.00
N ALA A 105 11.92 -10.18 -29.84
CA ALA A 105 12.91 -11.20 -29.50
C ALA A 105 14.17 -10.50 -28.99
N LEU A 106 14.66 -10.95 -27.84
CA LEU A 106 15.87 -10.43 -27.20
C LEU A 106 16.98 -10.35 -28.25
N THR A 107 17.36 -9.12 -28.62
CA THR A 107 18.65 -8.87 -29.25
C THR A 107 19.71 -9.56 -28.41
N GLU A 108 20.69 -10.20 -29.06
CA GLU A 108 21.81 -10.87 -28.40
C GLU A 108 22.32 -9.97 -27.27
N ARG A 109 22.32 -10.54 -26.06
CA ARG A 109 22.45 -9.86 -24.77
C ARG A 109 23.60 -8.85 -24.83
N SER A 110 23.28 -7.55 -24.87
CA SER A 110 24.32 -6.52 -24.82
C SER A 110 25.11 -6.68 -23.51
N GLU A 111 26.43 -6.47 -23.56
CA GLU A 111 27.31 -6.60 -22.41
C GLU A 111 26.87 -5.71 -21.23
N GLU A 112 26.20 -4.60 -21.54
CA GLU A 112 25.62 -3.71 -20.54
C GLU A 112 24.44 -4.34 -19.78
N LEU A 113 23.59 -5.13 -20.45
CA LEU A 113 22.46 -5.80 -19.82
C LEU A 113 22.89 -7.00 -18.98
N SER A 114 23.92 -7.75 -19.38
CA SER A 114 24.49 -8.81 -18.54
C SER A 114 25.10 -8.25 -17.27
N ALA A 115 25.85 -7.14 -17.36
CA ALA A 115 26.40 -6.45 -16.19
C ALA A 115 25.31 -5.97 -15.22
N ARG A 116 24.17 -5.48 -15.74
CA ARG A 116 23.02 -5.09 -14.91
C ARG A 116 22.37 -6.30 -14.23
N LEU A 117 22.24 -7.42 -14.93
CA LEU A 117 21.65 -8.64 -14.37
C LEU A 117 22.55 -9.26 -13.30
N ASP A 118 23.86 -9.27 -13.51
CA ASP A 118 24.84 -9.71 -12.51
C ASP A 118 24.80 -8.83 -11.26
N ARG A 119 24.68 -7.51 -11.44
CA ARG A 119 24.45 -6.56 -10.33
C ARG A 119 23.16 -6.83 -9.57
N ILE A 120 22.05 -7.12 -10.26
CA ILE A 120 20.77 -7.44 -9.61
C ILE A 120 20.87 -8.78 -8.87
N GLN A 121 21.52 -9.77 -9.47
CA GLN A 121 21.69 -11.09 -8.86
C GLN A 121 22.54 -11.03 -7.59
N THR A 122 23.64 -10.27 -7.62
CA THR A 122 24.49 -10.06 -6.43
C THR A 122 23.75 -9.31 -5.33
N ILE A 123 22.96 -8.27 -5.65
CA ILE A 123 22.12 -7.57 -4.66
C ILE A 123 21.12 -8.53 -4.02
N ASN A 124 20.43 -9.35 -4.81
CA ASN A 124 19.45 -10.30 -4.30
C ASN A 124 20.10 -11.40 -3.44
N ALA A 125 21.22 -11.96 -3.88
CA ALA A 125 21.97 -12.97 -3.13
C ALA A 125 22.47 -12.43 -1.78
N ASN A 126 22.95 -11.18 -1.75
CA ASN A 126 23.37 -10.54 -0.51
C ASN A 126 22.20 -10.29 0.45
N ALA A 127 21.04 -9.89 -0.07
CA ALA A 127 19.83 -9.71 0.73
C ALA A 127 19.35 -11.03 1.34
N GLU A 128 19.35 -12.11 0.54
CA GLU A 128 19.00 -13.46 0.99
C GLU A 128 19.99 -13.99 2.04
N TYR A 129 21.29 -13.84 1.80
CA TYR A 129 22.33 -14.18 2.78
C TYR A 129 22.14 -13.41 4.09
N THR A 130 21.83 -12.11 4.02
CA THR A 130 21.58 -11.28 5.21
C THR A 130 20.38 -11.82 6.00
N GLN A 131 19.29 -12.21 5.34
CA GLN A 131 18.12 -12.80 6.00
C GLN A 131 18.43 -14.16 6.65
N MET A 132 19.21 -15.01 6.00
CA MET A 132 19.61 -16.32 6.54
C MET A 132 20.52 -16.17 7.77
N VAL A 133 21.40 -15.17 7.75
CA VAL A 133 22.42 -14.95 8.78
C VAL A 133 21.88 -14.15 9.98
N GLN A 134 20.79 -13.39 9.80
CA GLN A 134 20.15 -12.58 10.85
C GLN A 134 19.73 -13.38 12.09
N GLY A 135 19.48 -14.69 11.95
CA GLY A 135 19.10 -15.57 13.06
C GLY A 135 20.25 -16.37 13.70
N ILE A 136 21.44 -16.40 13.09
CA ILE A 136 22.56 -17.28 13.48
C ILE A 136 23.68 -16.48 14.14
N LEU A 137 23.89 -15.22 13.76
CA LEU A 137 24.83 -14.35 14.45
C LEU A 137 24.17 -13.78 15.73
N PRO A 138 24.87 -13.74 16.88
CA PRO A 138 24.44 -12.94 18.01
C PRO A 138 24.36 -11.49 17.53
N HIS A 139 23.13 -11.02 17.38
CA HIS A 139 22.79 -9.77 16.73
C HIS A 139 23.37 -8.61 17.54
N GLU A 140 24.36 -7.91 16.97
CA GLU A 140 24.69 -6.55 17.37
C GLU A 140 23.45 -5.72 16.99
N ASN A 141 22.63 -5.41 17.99
CA ASN A 141 21.29 -4.83 17.83
C ASN A 141 21.33 -3.34 17.50
N GLU A 142 22.45 -2.81 16.99
CA GLU A 142 22.68 -1.38 16.81
C GLU A 142 21.66 -0.84 15.77
N SER A 143 21.60 -1.39 14.55
CA SER A 143 20.83 -0.74 13.47
C SER A 143 19.30 -0.62 13.67
N ILE A 144 18.61 -1.66 14.17
CA ILE A 144 17.14 -1.60 14.35
C ILE A 144 16.77 -0.90 15.66
N ALA A 145 17.59 -1.04 16.71
CA ALA A 145 17.40 -0.29 17.94
C ALA A 145 17.70 1.20 17.73
N ASP A 146 18.68 1.55 16.88
CA ASP A 146 19.06 2.92 16.53
C ASP A 146 17.96 3.63 15.75
N ILE A 147 17.34 2.97 14.77
CA ILE A 147 16.22 3.58 14.02
C ILE A 147 15.01 3.80 14.95
N ARG A 148 14.78 2.91 15.91
CA ARG A 148 13.67 3.07 16.86
C ARG A 148 13.98 4.12 17.94
N SER A 149 15.21 4.14 18.45
CA SER A 149 15.65 5.07 19.49
C SER A 149 15.72 6.51 18.96
N THR A 150 16.20 6.70 17.73
CA THR A 150 16.21 8.01 17.06
C THR A 150 14.79 8.54 16.86
N ASN A 151 13.85 7.72 16.38
CA ASN A 151 12.45 8.11 16.24
C ASN A 151 11.79 8.46 17.58
N GLN A 152 12.12 7.74 18.65
CA GLN A 152 11.58 8.02 19.98
C GLN A 152 12.14 9.32 20.58
N GLN A 153 13.43 9.59 20.37
CA GLN A 153 14.06 10.86 20.77
C GLN A 153 13.49 12.04 19.97
N LEU A 154 13.29 11.87 18.66
CA LEU A 154 12.65 12.88 17.81
C LEU A 154 11.23 13.21 18.28
N ALA A 155 10.44 12.19 18.62
CA ALA A 155 9.09 12.38 19.15
C ALA A 155 9.10 13.17 20.48
N ALA A 156 10.06 12.91 21.37
CA ALA A 156 10.20 13.65 22.62
C ALA A 156 10.57 15.12 22.39
N ILE A 157 11.52 15.40 21.49
CA ILE A 157 11.90 16.76 21.11
C ILE A 157 10.71 17.53 20.53
N LEU A 158 9.98 16.89 19.61
CA LEU A 158 8.79 17.50 19.00
C LEU A 158 7.71 17.78 20.05
N ASN A 159 7.49 16.88 21.01
CA ASN A 159 6.51 17.09 22.07
C ASN A 159 6.81 18.35 22.90
N VAL A 160 8.07 18.49 23.35
CA VAL A 160 8.51 19.69 24.09
C VAL A 160 8.41 20.94 23.21
N PHE A 161 8.81 20.85 21.94
CA PHE A 161 8.72 21.96 21.00
C PHE A 161 7.28 22.46 20.82
N PHE A 162 6.33 21.57 20.58
CA PHE A 162 4.92 21.94 20.45
C PHE A 162 4.35 22.51 21.75
N SER A 163 4.73 21.98 22.91
CA SER A 163 4.36 22.50 24.23
C SER A 163 4.81 23.96 24.42
N VAL A 164 6.08 24.25 24.14
CA VAL A 164 6.65 25.61 24.24
C VAL A 164 5.98 26.56 23.24
N MET A 165 5.80 26.15 21.99
CA MET A 165 5.15 26.97 20.96
C MET A 165 3.68 27.28 21.30
N ALA A 166 2.94 26.30 21.83
CA ALA A 166 1.56 26.47 22.23
C ALA A 166 1.43 27.51 23.35
N VAL A 167 2.27 27.43 24.39
CA VAL A 167 2.25 28.40 25.50
C VAL A 167 2.70 29.78 25.04
N ALA A 168 3.78 29.86 24.25
CA ALA A 168 4.28 31.13 23.75
C ALA A 168 3.21 31.87 22.92
N THR A 169 2.56 31.17 21.98
CA THR A 169 1.50 31.75 21.15
C THR A 169 0.24 32.08 21.95
N ALA A 170 -0.17 31.23 22.89
CA ALA A 170 -1.31 31.49 23.77
C ALA A 170 -1.09 32.73 24.64
N VAL A 171 0.08 32.83 25.30
CA VAL A 171 0.41 33.98 26.15
C VAL A 171 0.57 35.24 25.31
N TYR A 172 1.16 35.15 24.11
CA TYR A 172 1.23 36.29 23.20
C TYR A 172 -0.17 36.79 22.82
N TRP A 173 -1.08 35.88 22.49
CA TRP A 173 -2.46 36.21 22.12
C TRP A 173 -3.26 36.79 23.30
N VAL A 174 -3.14 36.21 24.50
CA VAL A 174 -3.78 36.73 25.72
C VAL A 174 -3.18 38.08 26.13
N SER A 175 -1.85 38.24 26.06
CA SER A 175 -1.22 39.53 26.38
C SER A 175 -1.67 40.65 25.44
N ALA A 176 -2.13 40.29 24.22
CA ALA A 176 -2.66 41.25 23.28
C ALA A 176 -3.97 41.91 23.74
N THR A 177 -4.71 41.29 24.67
CA THR A 177 -5.92 41.88 25.24
C THR A 177 -5.64 42.78 26.45
N ILE A 178 -4.44 42.71 27.04
CA ILE A 178 -4.07 43.45 28.27
C ILE A 178 -3.16 44.63 27.96
N THR A 179 -2.21 44.47 27.04
CA THR A 179 -1.20 45.47 26.72
C THR A 179 -1.11 45.68 25.21
N SER A 180 -1.05 46.93 24.76
CA SER A 180 -0.92 47.27 23.33
C SER A 180 0.52 47.25 22.81
N ASP A 181 1.50 47.31 23.71
CA ASP A 181 2.93 47.31 23.37
C ASP A 181 3.43 45.90 23.03
N VAL A 182 3.98 45.75 21.83
CA VAL A 182 4.54 44.50 21.32
C VAL A 182 5.69 44.00 22.18
N ALA A 183 6.54 44.89 22.73
CA ALA A 183 7.70 44.49 23.53
C ALA A 183 7.27 43.74 24.80
N ILE A 184 6.25 44.25 25.49
CA ILE A 184 5.71 43.64 26.71
C ILE A 184 5.04 42.29 26.40
N ARG A 185 4.32 42.19 25.27
CA ARG A 185 3.70 40.93 24.82
C ARG A 185 4.73 39.84 24.58
N VAL A 186 5.83 40.18 23.92
CA VAL A 186 6.94 39.24 23.67
C VAL A 186 7.61 38.83 24.98
N LEU A 187 7.83 39.77 25.91
CA LEU A 187 8.46 39.48 27.20
C LEU A 187 7.60 38.55 28.06
N LEU A 188 6.28 38.76 28.09
CA LEU A 188 5.32 37.87 28.77
C LEU A 188 5.31 36.47 28.13
N SER A 189 5.24 36.40 26.81
CA SER A 189 5.27 35.14 26.06
C SER A 189 6.57 34.35 26.32
N LEU A 190 7.72 35.03 26.31
CA LEU A 190 9.02 34.45 26.63
C LEU A 190 9.08 33.92 28.06
N THR A 191 8.52 34.66 29.02
CA THR A 191 8.44 34.23 30.42
C THR A 191 7.57 32.98 30.56
N GLY A 192 6.41 32.93 29.89
CA GLY A 192 5.55 31.75 29.84
C GLY A 192 6.25 30.54 29.22
N ALA A 193 6.99 30.75 28.13
CA ALA A 193 7.80 29.74 27.46
C ALA A 193 8.88 29.15 28.39
N LEU A 194 9.55 29.97 29.20
CA LEU A 194 10.55 29.52 30.17
C LEU A 194 9.95 28.65 31.29
N ILE A 195 8.75 29.01 31.77
CA ILE A 195 8.04 28.24 32.81
C ILE A 195 7.67 26.86 32.28
N ILE A 196 7.07 26.78 31.08
CA ILE A 196 6.68 25.49 30.51
C ILE A 196 7.89 24.63 30.17
N LEU A 197 8.97 25.21 29.64
CA LEU A 197 10.21 24.50 29.38
C LEU A 197 10.77 23.87 30.67
N SER A 198 10.77 24.63 31.77
CA SER A 198 11.21 24.15 33.09
C SER A 198 10.31 23.02 33.60
N ALA A 199 9.00 23.12 33.38
CA ALA A 199 8.05 22.07 33.73
C ALA A 199 8.30 20.78 32.92
N GLU A 200 8.51 20.88 31.61
CA GLU A 200 8.81 19.73 30.74
C GLU A 200 10.10 19.02 31.16
N VAL A 201 11.16 19.76 31.48
CA VAL A 201 12.42 19.19 32.00
C VAL A 201 12.19 18.48 33.33
N TRP A 202 11.42 19.10 34.24
CA TRP A 202 11.08 18.48 35.51
C TRP A 202 10.26 17.19 35.33
N PHE A 203 9.28 17.20 34.41
CA PHE A 203 8.51 16.02 34.04
C PHE A 203 9.41 14.92 33.48
N PHE A 204 10.30 15.26 32.54
CA PHE A 204 11.24 14.31 31.94
C PHE A 204 12.09 13.60 33.01
N VAL A 205 12.74 14.36 33.90
CA VAL A 205 13.53 13.81 35.01
C VAL A 205 12.65 12.94 35.92
N ARG A 206 11.45 13.41 36.27
CA ARG A 206 10.54 12.69 37.16
C ARG A 206 10.03 11.39 36.56
N TYR A 207 9.78 11.35 35.24
CA TYR A 207 9.32 10.17 34.51
C TYR A 207 10.40 9.09 34.46
N GLU A 208 11.64 9.47 34.19
CA GLU A 208 12.78 8.55 34.18
C GLU A 208 13.00 7.92 35.58
N THR A 209 12.93 8.70 36.66
CA THR A 209 13.03 8.15 38.02
C THR A 209 11.90 7.15 38.35
N ARG A 210 10.69 7.27 37.78
CA ARG A 210 9.59 6.29 38.03
C ARG A 210 9.76 5.00 37.24
N ARG A 211 10.35 5.05 36.04
CA ARG A 211 10.56 3.85 35.20
C ARG A 211 11.65 2.92 35.76
N GLY A 212 12.56 3.44 36.59
CA GLY A 212 13.62 2.68 37.24
C GLY A 212 13.24 1.82 38.45
N TYR A 213 11.97 1.75 38.86
CA TYR A 213 11.54 0.95 40.03
C TYR A 213 10.79 -0.32 39.61
N ARG A 214 11.52 -1.34 39.13
CA ARG A 214 11.12 -2.74 39.33
C ARG A 214 11.81 -3.21 40.60
N PRO A 215 11.11 -3.46 41.72
CA PRO A 215 11.72 -4.15 42.83
C PRO A 215 12.09 -5.56 42.37
N VAL A 216 13.38 -5.79 42.11
CA VAL A 216 13.94 -7.13 41.96
C VAL A 216 13.92 -7.74 43.36
N GLY A 217 12.85 -8.47 43.68
CA GLY A 217 12.70 -8.99 45.04
C GLY A 217 11.32 -9.54 45.39
N SER A 218 10.71 -10.35 44.52
CA SER A 218 9.75 -11.35 44.97
C SER A 218 9.96 -12.59 44.10
N GLY A 219 10.98 -13.36 44.46
CA GLY A 219 11.19 -14.68 43.89
C GLY A 219 10.01 -15.55 44.30
N ASP A 220 9.09 -15.79 43.37
CA ASP A 220 8.20 -16.94 43.46
C ASP A 220 9.07 -18.20 43.34
N PRO A 221 9.06 -19.11 44.33
CA PRO A 221 9.71 -20.39 44.17
C PRO A 221 8.96 -21.19 43.10
N SER A 222 9.62 -21.39 41.96
CA SER A 222 9.15 -22.31 40.92
C SER A 222 8.97 -23.72 41.51
N PRO A 223 7.86 -24.42 41.20
CA PRO A 223 7.64 -25.76 41.68
C PRO A 223 8.40 -26.80 40.84
N SER A 224 9.04 -27.72 41.56
CA SER A 224 9.29 -29.13 41.21
C SER A 224 10.20 -29.47 40.03
N THR A 225 11.48 -29.72 40.35
CA THR A 225 12.41 -30.54 39.53
C THR A 225 12.77 -31.86 40.23
N ASN A 226 11.96 -32.36 41.17
CA ASN A 226 12.27 -33.58 41.93
C ASN A 226 11.02 -34.46 42.18
N ALA A 227 10.26 -34.78 41.13
CA ALA A 227 9.16 -35.74 41.22
C ALA A 227 9.03 -36.60 39.94
N MET A 228 10.15 -37.12 39.44
CA MET A 228 10.14 -38.20 38.44
C MET A 228 11.40 -39.07 38.64
N MET A 229 11.44 -39.82 39.74
CA MET A 229 12.37 -40.94 39.90
C MET A 229 11.53 -42.19 40.09
N SER A 230 11.34 -42.92 39.00
CA SER A 230 10.65 -44.21 38.94
C SER A 230 11.54 -45.30 39.58
N PRO A 231 11.00 -46.16 40.47
CA PRO A 231 11.75 -47.23 41.10
C PRO A 231 11.68 -48.47 40.22
N SER A 232 12.57 -48.62 39.23
CA SER A 232 12.58 -49.84 38.41
C SER A 232 13.96 -50.31 37.91
N ILE A 233 15.07 -49.69 38.34
CA ILE A 233 16.41 -50.15 37.95
C ILE A 233 17.37 -50.12 39.16
N GLN A 234 17.12 -50.98 40.16
CA GLN A 234 18.11 -51.33 41.20
C GLN A 234 18.24 -52.85 41.40
N ALA A 235 18.06 -53.65 40.34
CA ALA A 235 18.16 -55.11 40.43
C ALA A 235 19.16 -55.75 39.43
N PHE A 236 20.15 -55.00 38.91
CA PHE A 236 21.13 -55.58 37.97
C PHE A 236 22.60 -55.24 38.27
N VAL A 237 22.93 -54.82 39.49
CA VAL A 237 24.33 -54.81 39.94
C VAL A 237 24.39 -55.29 41.39
N ARG A 238 24.24 -56.61 41.57
CA ARG A 238 24.92 -57.36 42.63
C ARG A 238 24.95 -58.84 42.31
#